data_AF-A0A6S7IJE4-F1
#
_entry.id   AF-A0A6S7IJE4-F1
#
_cell.length_a   1.000
_cell.length_b   1.000
_cell.length_c   1.000
_cell.angle_alpha   90.00
_cell.angle_beta   90.00
_cell.angle_gamma   90.00
#
_symmetry.space_group_name_H-M   'P 1'
#
loop_
_entity.id
_entity.type
_entity.pdbx_description
1 polymer ?
#
loop_
_entity_poly.entity_id
_entity_poly.type
_entity_poly.pdbx_seq_one_letter_code
_entity_poly.pdbx_strand_id
1 'polypeptide(L)'
;MSGIEISEEVTMDQIEALSGGEMLRAEGGWFGQIRNTKKSSQRLRDTLMDGDLAFPLCILMAQQRNSVIFLDEPPNRHLKLVGKLYDQCHDTMVQFGGFLATQLNSEDYDNNLPPLEDLVQNFYVTQDAAFFLARPMFANKIQATFEETQKSEKSKNLSQKQIFKLYINAVNSVLEPVTLNVVDLHPLRVWNNISPQLYVAFWSLTMYDLHVPVERYDAEKYKMNDLLNNLDENKELNSASKKKKEKERCLGAIEKLKDEQREQEQHTQRVKEWLKHEQDNWIPSKSSKNESVTQLLQLCIFPRCVFTASDAIFCAKFVHMLHNLKTPNFSTLLCFDRVFSDISYTVTTLTESEASRYGRFLASMLEIVMRWHKDKKTYEKECGSYPGFVTVLRTTNTDKAEHLDYENFRHVCHKWQYKLTKALVVCLESKDYTQIRNTIMVLIKILPHYPKVSNLGMALERRVERICEEEKDKRKDLYALAIGYAGKLRTHKSEMIPEGMFHRKAPDSKDKMNVISTNTSQNATSQADIKQEVDEKEVTSEKPVTQDEKTKTSESVQVNDVEDSKSTSKQSSSQSIASEKSSSTSLK
;
A
#
# COMPACT_ATOMS: atom_id res chain seq x y z
N MET A 1 -13.44 16.69 -20.93
CA MET A 1 -13.00 17.86 -21.75
C MET A 1 -11.49 17.99 -21.86
N SER A 2 -10.73 17.55 -20.85
CA SER A 2 -9.26 17.60 -20.86
C SER A 2 -8.56 16.33 -21.34
N GLY A 3 -9.26 15.18 -21.38
CA GLY A 3 -8.66 13.90 -21.75
C GLY A 3 -7.86 13.23 -20.62
N ILE A 4 -7.94 13.76 -19.40
CA ILE A 4 -7.43 13.09 -18.20
C ILE A 4 -8.42 11.99 -17.84
N GLU A 5 -7.98 10.75 -17.87
CA GLU A 5 -8.77 9.60 -17.47
C GLU A 5 -8.35 9.16 -16.06
N ILE A 6 -9.19 8.40 -15.38
CA ILE A 6 -8.75 7.60 -14.25
C ILE A 6 -9.12 6.18 -14.60
N SER A 7 -8.12 5.31 -14.54
CA SER A 7 -8.31 3.88 -14.66
C SER A 7 -7.84 3.23 -13.37
N GLU A 8 -8.63 2.30 -12.84
CA GLU A 8 -8.19 1.40 -11.77
C GLU A 8 -7.36 0.22 -12.33
N GLU A 9 -7.60 -0.11 -13.60
CA GLU A 9 -6.95 -1.19 -14.34
C GLU A 9 -5.72 -0.69 -15.10
N VAL A 10 -4.81 -0.03 -14.36
CA VAL A 10 -3.52 0.44 -14.90
C VAL A 10 -2.49 -0.70 -14.85
N THR A 11 -1.78 -0.94 -15.94
CA THR A 11 -0.68 -1.91 -15.97
C THR A 11 0.51 -1.40 -15.17
N MET A 12 1.45 -2.28 -14.80
CA MET A 12 2.65 -1.84 -14.08
C MET A 12 3.46 -0.85 -14.93
N ASP A 13 3.65 -1.16 -16.22
CA ASP A 13 4.33 -0.29 -17.19
C ASP A 13 3.71 1.11 -17.29
N GLN A 14 2.38 1.21 -17.20
CA GLN A 14 1.70 2.50 -17.19
C GLN A 14 1.95 3.26 -15.89
N ILE A 15 1.91 2.60 -14.73
CA ILE A 15 2.23 3.25 -13.44
C ILE A 15 3.69 3.70 -13.40
N GLU A 16 4.61 2.93 -13.96
CA GLU A 16 6.01 3.34 -14.10
C GLU A 16 6.15 4.56 -15.02
N ALA A 17 5.44 4.61 -16.14
CA ALA A 17 5.40 5.82 -16.97
C ALA A 17 4.80 7.03 -16.23
N LEU A 18 3.82 6.82 -15.34
CA LEU A 18 3.27 7.86 -14.48
C LEU A 18 4.28 8.43 -13.46
N SER A 19 5.36 7.71 -13.18
CA SER A 19 6.47 8.22 -12.36
C SER A 19 7.47 9.08 -13.15
N GLY A 20 7.35 9.16 -14.47
CA GLY A 20 8.18 10.01 -15.33
C GLY A 20 7.73 11.47 -15.36
N GLY A 21 8.36 12.26 -16.22
CA GLY A 21 7.93 13.62 -16.53
C GLY A 21 6.71 13.66 -17.44
N GLU A 22 6.32 14.86 -17.87
CA GLU A 22 5.09 15.09 -18.64
C GLU A 22 5.10 14.34 -19.98
N MET A 23 6.25 14.28 -20.66
CA MET A 23 6.40 13.62 -21.94
C MET A 23 6.25 12.10 -21.81
N LEU A 24 6.93 11.47 -20.84
CA LEU A 24 6.78 10.03 -20.61
C LEU A 24 5.35 9.67 -20.18
N ARG A 25 4.71 10.52 -19.35
CA ARG A 25 3.30 10.35 -18.98
C ARG A 25 2.38 10.39 -20.19
N ALA A 26 2.60 11.33 -21.10
CA ALA A 26 1.77 11.49 -22.29
C ALA A 26 1.91 10.30 -23.26
N GLU A 27 3.12 9.77 -23.45
CA GLU A 27 3.37 8.67 -24.39
C GLU A 27 3.10 7.28 -23.80
N GLY A 28 3.43 7.06 -22.51
CA GLY A 28 3.39 5.74 -21.88
C GLY A 28 2.37 5.56 -20.75
N GLY A 29 1.78 6.65 -20.25
CA GLY A 29 0.88 6.62 -19.08
C GLY A 29 -0.58 6.32 -19.41
N TRP A 30 -1.01 6.50 -20.66
CA TRP A 30 -2.41 6.39 -21.07
C TRP A 30 -2.61 5.36 -22.19
N PHE A 31 -3.81 4.76 -22.25
CA PHE A 31 -4.18 3.89 -23.39
C PHE A 31 -4.46 4.75 -24.62
N GLY A 32 -3.43 4.99 -25.41
CA GLY A 32 -3.50 5.76 -26.65
C GLY A 32 -3.08 7.22 -26.49
N GLN A 33 -2.83 7.89 -27.62
CA GLN A 33 -2.48 9.31 -27.62
C GLN A 33 -3.68 10.13 -27.14
N ILE A 34 -3.50 10.92 -26.08
CA ILE A 34 -4.47 11.93 -25.67
C ILE A 34 -4.71 12.83 -26.89
N ARG A 35 -5.94 12.78 -27.44
CA ARG A 35 -6.35 13.68 -28.53
C ARG A 35 -6.08 15.11 -28.11
N ASN A 36 -5.70 15.99 -29.04
CA ASN A 36 -5.41 17.40 -28.76
C ASN A 36 -6.62 18.10 -28.11
N THR A 37 -6.66 18.12 -26.77
CA THR A 37 -7.70 18.71 -25.93
C THR A 37 -7.29 20.09 -25.42
N LYS A 38 -6.14 20.64 -25.85
CA LYS A 38 -5.58 21.87 -25.28
C LYS A 38 -6.58 23.03 -25.26
N LYS A 39 -7.31 23.26 -26.37
CA LYS A 39 -8.31 24.33 -26.46
C LYS A 39 -9.50 24.11 -25.52
N SER A 40 -10.00 22.88 -25.40
CA SER A 40 -11.13 22.58 -24.52
C SER A 40 -10.72 22.59 -23.05
N SER A 41 -9.50 22.14 -22.72
CA SER A 41 -8.91 22.23 -21.38
C SER A 41 -8.76 23.69 -20.95
N GLN A 42 -8.21 24.54 -21.82
CA GLN A 42 -8.06 25.98 -21.56
C GLN A 42 -9.40 26.65 -21.33
N ARG A 43 -10.39 26.43 -22.21
CA ARG A 43 -11.74 26.99 -22.01
C ARG A 43 -12.38 26.56 -20.70
N LEU A 44 -12.25 25.28 -20.34
CA LEU A 44 -12.75 24.79 -19.05
C LEU A 44 -12.05 25.50 -17.88
N ARG A 45 -10.71 25.58 -17.93
CA ARG A 45 -9.92 26.27 -16.91
C ARG A 45 -10.36 27.72 -16.77
N ASP A 46 -10.41 28.47 -17.88
CA ASP A 46 -10.77 29.89 -17.88
C ASP A 46 -12.18 30.08 -17.29
N THR A 47 -13.14 29.22 -17.68
CA THR A 47 -14.51 29.25 -17.12
C THR A 47 -14.55 28.98 -15.61
N LEU A 48 -13.70 28.09 -15.10
CA LEU A 48 -13.63 27.77 -13.67
C LEU A 48 -12.97 28.90 -12.88
N MET A 49 -11.95 29.55 -13.44
CA MET A 49 -11.26 30.66 -12.81
C MET A 49 -12.13 31.93 -12.81
N ASP A 50 -12.79 32.25 -13.93
CA ASP A 50 -13.69 33.39 -14.04
C ASP A 50 -14.88 33.32 -13.06
N GLY A 51 -15.25 32.11 -12.63
CA GLY A 51 -16.33 31.87 -11.68
C GLY A 51 -15.88 31.56 -10.25
N ASP A 52 -14.58 31.61 -9.94
CA ASP A 52 -14.01 31.18 -8.65
C ASP A 52 -14.43 29.76 -8.23
N LEU A 53 -14.62 28.86 -9.20
CA LEU A 53 -15.15 27.50 -8.97
C LEU A 53 -14.06 26.42 -8.88
N ALA A 54 -12.82 26.74 -9.27
CA ALA A 54 -11.74 25.75 -9.39
C ALA A 54 -11.50 24.95 -8.10
N PHE A 55 -11.11 25.60 -7.01
CA PHE A 55 -10.85 24.91 -5.74
C PHE A 55 -12.12 24.61 -4.92
N PRO A 56 -13.15 25.48 -4.88
CA PRO A 56 -14.38 25.16 -4.16
C PRO A 56 -15.04 23.87 -4.62
N LEU A 57 -15.10 23.60 -5.94
CA LEU A 57 -15.62 22.32 -6.44
C LEU A 57 -14.77 21.14 -6.01
N CYS A 58 -13.44 21.28 -5.99
CA CYS A 58 -12.55 20.20 -5.57
C CYS A 58 -12.69 19.89 -4.07
N ILE A 59 -12.80 20.94 -3.24
CA ILE A 59 -13.06 20.82 -1.80
C ILE A 59 -14.42 20.15 -1.55
N LEU A 60 -15.46 20.55 -2.27
CA LEU A 60 -16.79 19.91 -2.18
C LEU A 60 -16.75 18.44 -2.59
N MET A 61 -15.97 18.07 -3.61
CA MET A 61 -15.79 16.65 -3.98
C MET A 61 -15.11 15.86 -2.85
N ALA A 62 -14.10 16.44 -2.19
CA ALA A 62 -13.42 15.83 -1.06
C ALA A 62 -14.34 15.65 0.16
N GLN A 63 -15.17 16.65 0.46
CA GLN A 63 -16.18 16.57 1.51
C GLN A 63 -17.28 15.57 1.16
N GLN A 64 -17.75 15.56 -0.09
CA GLN A 64 -18.80 14.65 -0.56
C GLN A 64 -18.35 13.20 -0.48
N ARG A 65 -17.08 12.90 -0.79
CA ARG A 65 -16.48 11.58 -0.61
C ARG A 65 -16.72 11.04 0.80
N ASN A 66 -16.44 11.82 1.84
CA ASN A 66 -16.68 11.40 3.23
C ASN A 66 -18.17 11.41 3.59
N SER A 67 -18.92 12.37 3.05
CA SER A 67 -20.36 12.51 3.28
C SER A 67 -21.15 11.28 2.81
N VAL A 68 -20.69 10.56 1.78
CA VAL A 68 -21.28 9.28 1.35
C VAL A 68 -21.35 8.25 2.48
N ILE A 69 -20.40 8.31 3.43
CA ILE A 69 -20.33 7.40 4.57
C ILE A 69 -21.16 7.93 5.75
N PHE A 70 -21.18 9.25 5.99
CA PHE A 70 -21.62 9.83 7.27
C PHE A 70 -22.93 10.62 7.22
N LEU A 71 -23.36 11.15 6.07
CA LEU A 71 -24.56 11.98 5.96
C LEU A 71 -25.78 11.19 5.47
N ASP A 72 -26.86 11.25 6.28
CA ASP A 72 -28.20 10.70 6.08
C ASP A 72 -28.28 9.20 5.76
N GLU A 73 -28.47 8.37 6.78
CA GLU A 73 -28.84 6.96 6.59
C GLU A 73 -30.21 6.61 7.18
N PRO A 74 -31.20 6.23 6.33
CA PRO A 74 -32.16 5.20 6.72
C PRO A 74 -31.42 3.86 6.95
N PRO A 75 -31.89 2.98 7.84
CA PRO A 75 -31.13 1.86 8.41
C PRO A 75 -30.68 0.73 7.44
N ASN A 76 -30.88 0.85 6.12
CA ASN A 76 -30.81 -0.26 5.16
C ASN A 76 -30.01 0.03 3.86
N ARG A 77 -29.05 0.96 3.85
CA ARG A 77 -28.26 1.21 2.63
C ARG A 77 -27.31 0.03 2.36
N HIS A 78 -27.33 -0.50 1.14
CA HIS A 78 -26.46 -1.62 0.78
C HIS A 78 -24.99 -1.17 0.68
N LEU A 79 -24.09 -1.80 1.45
CA LEU A 79 -22.65 -1.47 1.48
C LEU A 79 -21.99 -1.43 0.10
N LYS A 80 -22.41 -2.31 -0.82
CA LYS A 80 -21.92 -2.31 -2.22
C LYS A 80 -22.18 -0.98 -2.94
N LEU A 81 -23.33 -0.35 -2.70
CA LEU A 81 -23.67 0.94 -3.28
C LEU A 81 -22.86 2.07 -2.62
N VAL A 82 -22.72 2.03 -1.29
CA VAL A 82 -21.93 3.02 -0.53
C VAL A 82 -20.48 3.02 -1.00
N GLY A 83 -19.83 1.85 -1.05
CA GLY A 83 -18.45 1.73 -1.53
C GLY A 83 -18.29 2.22 -2.96
N LYS A 84 -19.24 1.89 -3.87
CA LYS A 84 -19.21 2.38 -5.24
C LYS A 84 -19.35 3.90 -5.35
N LEU A 85 -20.26 4.51 -4.58
CA LEU A 85 -20.44 5.97 -4.58
C LEU A 85 -19.21 6.67 -4.01
N TYR A 86 -18.61 6.12 -2.96
CA TYR A 86 -17.36 6.62 -2.39
C TYR A 86 -16.23 6.59 -3.43
N ASP A 87 -16.03 5.44 -4.08
CA ASP A 87 -15.01 5.26 -5.12
C ASP A 87 -15.20 6.25 -6.28
N GLN A 88 -16.45 6.44 -6.73
CA GLN A 88 -16.77 7.40 -7.79
C GLN A 88 -16.48 8.86 -7.40
N CYS A 89 -16.82 9.25 -6.16
CA CYS A 89 -16.50 10.59 -5.66
C CYS A 89 -14.99 10.80 -5.55
N HIS A 90 -14.28 9.79 -5.04
CA HIS A 90 -12.82 9.80 -4.91
C HIS A 90 -12.14 9.93 -6.27
N ASP A 91 -12.53 9.10 -7.24
CA ASP A 91 -11.95 9.16 -8.59
C ASP A 91 -12.27 10.51 -9.25
N THR A 92 -13.50 11.01 -9.14
CA THR A 92 -13.85 12.33 -9.68
C THR A 92 -12.98 13.45 -9.06
N MET A 93 -12.75 13.39 -7.74
CA MET A 93 -11.87 14.33 -7.03
C MET A 93 -10.43 14.25 -7.54
N VAL A 94 -9.87 13.04 -7.66
CA VAL A 94 -8.49 12.85 -8.15
C VAL A 94 -8.37 13.33 -9.60
N GLN A 95 -9.40 13.11 -10.43
CA GLN A 95 -9.39 13.47 -11.85
C GLN A 95 -9.38 14.99 -11.99
N PHE A 96 -10.23 15.65 -11.20
CA PHE A 96 -10.36 17.10 -11.19
C PHE A 96 -9.14 17.77 -10.57
N GLY A 97 -8.62 17.27 -9.45
CA GLY A 97 -7.38 17.76 -8.85
C GLY A 97 -6.17 17.62 -9.79
N GLY A 98 -6.07 16.50 -10.52
CA GLY A 98 -5.07 16.31 -11.55
C GLY A 98 -5.21 17.27 -12.73
N PHE A 99 -6.46 17.60 -13.12
CA PHE A 99 -6.73 18.65 -14.11
C PHE A 99 -6.24 20.01 -13.65
N LEU A 100 -6.56 20.42 -12.42
CA LEU A 100 -6.13 21.71 -11.87
C LEU A 100 -4.60 21.79 -11.80
N ALA A 101 -3.94 20.73 -11.30
CA ALA A 101 -2.48 20.68 -11.19
C ALA A 101 -1.75 20.76 -12.54
N THR A 102 -2.41 20.33 -13.63
CA THR A 102 -1.82 20.34 -14.98
C THR A 102 -2.14 21.61 -15.76
N GLN A 103 -3.28 22.26 -15.52
CA GLN A 103 -3.77 23.37 -16.34
C GLN A 103 -3.59 24.76 -15.71
N LEU A 104 -3.53 24.84 -14.38
CA LEU A 104 -3.25 26.09 -13.68
C LEU A 104 -1.75 26.36 -13.65
N ASN A 105 -1.39 27.64 -13.73
CA ASN A 105 -0.02 28.06 -13.49
C ASN A 105 0.25 28.15 -11.97
N SER A 106 1.51 28.32 -11.55
CA SER A 106 1.86 28.33 -10.13
C SER A 106 1.18 29.46 -9.34
N GLU A 107 1.07 30.65 -9.94
CA GLU A 107 0.50 31.83 -9.29
C GLU A 107 -1.03 31.68 -9.11
N ASP A 108 -1.73 31.22 -10.14
CA ASP A 108 -3.16 30.90 -10.07
C ASP A 108 -3.43 29.84 -9.00
N TYR A 109 -2.57 28.81 -8.92
CA TYR A 109 -2.72 27.75 -7.93
C TYR A 109 -2.52 28.27 -6.51
N ASP A 110 -1.47 29.06 -6.28
CA ASP A 110 -1.11 29.62 -4.97
C ASP A 110 -2.12 30.63 -4.45
N ASN A 111 -2.69 31.46 -5.34
CA ASN A 111 -3.62 32.51 -4.96
C ASN A 111 -5.03 31.97 -4.64
N ASN A 112 -5.39 30.79 -5.16
CA ASN A 112 -6.75 30.28 -5.07
C ASN A 112 -6.91 29.03 -4.19
N LEU A 113 -5.85 28.27 -3.92
CA LEU A 113 -5.91 27.15 -2.97
C LEU A 113 -5.80 27.70 -1.54
N PRO A 114 -6.77 27.42 -0.65
CA PRO A 114 -6.64 27.77 0.76
C PRO A 114 -5.40 27.10 1.41
N PRO A 115 -4.79 27.74 2.43
CA PRO A 115 -3.72 27.14 3.20
C PRO A 115 -4.07 25.73 3.71
N LEU A 116 -3.05 24.87 3.85
CA LEU A 116 -3.24 23.46 4.26
C LEU A 116 -4.02 23.33 5.58
N GLU A 117 -3.75 24.21 6.55
CA GLU A 117 -4.44 24.24 7.83
C GLU A 117 -5.92 24.59 7.69
N ASP A 118 -6.27 25.54 6.82
CA ASP A 118 -7.66 25.92 6.53
C ASP A 118 -8.41 24.78 5.86
N LEU A 119 -7.78 24.08 4.90
CA LEU A 119 -8.38 22.90 4.26
C LEU A 119 -8.80 21.85 5.30
N VAL A 120 -7.96 21.61 6.32
CA VAL A 120 -8.21 20.58 7.32
C VAL A 120 -9.13 21.07 8.44
N GLN A 121 -8.89 22.26 8.99
CA GLN A 121 -9.61 22.76 10.18
C GLN A 121 -10.92 23.46 9.84
N ASN A 122 -10.94 24.27 8.78
CA ASN A 122 -12.11 25.10 8.41
C ASN A 122 -12.99 24.41 7.36
N PHE A 123 -12.38 23.71 6.40
CA PHE A 123 -13.12 22.97 5.36
C PHE A 123 -13.28 21.47 5.66
N TYR A 124 -12.70 20.95 6.75
CA TYR A 124 -12.83 19.54 7.16
C TYR A 124 -12.47 18.54 6.05
N VAL A 125 -11.55 18.92 5.16
CA VAL A 125 -10.95 18.03 4.17
C VAL A 125 -9.96 17.12 4.90
N THR A 126 -9.99 15.82 4.59
CA THR A 126 -9.06 14.88 5.20
C THR A 126 -7.63 15.15 4.73
N GLN A 127 -6.66 14.83 5.58
CA GLN A 127 -5.26 15.18 5.35
C GLN A 127 -4.69 14.62 4.05
N ASP A 128 -5.06 13.38 3.69
CA ASP A 128 -4.69 12.73 2.42
C ASP A 128 -5.11 13.56 1.20
N ALA A 129 -6.35 14.07 1.20
CA ALA A 129 -6.89 14.92 0.15
C ALA A 129 -6.29 16.33 0.19
N ALA A 130 -6.10 16.91 1.38
CA ALA A 130 -5.50 18.23 1.54
C ALA A 130 -4.05 18.26 1.02
N PHE A 131 -3.23 17.25 1.36
CA PHE A 131 -1.88 17.10 0.82
C PHE A 131 -1.87 16.73 -0.66
N PHE A 132 -2.85 15.97 -1.16
CA PHE A 132 -2.98 15.74 -2.61
C PHE A 132 -3.13 17.05 -3.38
N LEU A 133 -3.93 17.99 -2.87
CA LEU A 133 -4.10 19.32 -3.47
C LEU A 133 -2.90 20.24 -3.24
N ALA A 134 -2.26 20.21 -2.07
CA ALA A 134 -1.15 21.10 -1.78
C ALA A 134 0.19 20.68 -2.42
N ARG A 135 0.36 19.40 -2.79
CA ARG A 135 1.61 18.84 -3.34
C ARG A 135 2.17 19.61 -4.56
N PRO A 136 1.38 19.91 -5.61
CA PRO A 136 1.87 20.68 -6.76
C PRO A 136 2.43 22.06 -6.37
N MET A 137 1.77 22.75 -5.44
CA MET A 137 2.23 24.03 -4.91
C MET A 137 3.61 23.90 -4.24
N PHE A 138 3.81 22.88 -3.39
CA PHE A 138 5.10 22.68 -2.73
C PHE A 138 6.22 22.43 -3.74
N ALA A 139 5.99 21.56 -4.73
CA ALA A 139 6.98 21.26 -5.76
C ALA A 139 7.38 22.51 -6.55
N ASN A 140 6.39 23.31 -6.98
CA ASN A 140 6.64 24.54 -7.75
C ASN A 140 7.39 25.59 -6.92
N LYS A 141 6.99 25.81 -5.66
CA LYS A 141 7.66 26.76 -4.76
C LYS A 141 9.11 26.35 -4.49
N ILE A 142 9.37 25.07 -4.20
CA ILE A 142 10.73 24.56 -4.00
C ILE A 142 11.59 24.81 -5.24
N GLN A 143 11.07 24.50 -6.42
CA GLN A 143 11.80 24.69 -7.68
C GLN A 143 12.07 26.17 -7.96
N ALA A 144 11.08 27.05 -7.78
CA ALA A 144 11.22 28.49 -7.96
C ALA A 144 12.26 29.09 -7.00
N THR A 145 12.16 28.78 -5.69
CA THR A 145 13.14 29.24 -4.69
C THR A 145 14.54 28.72 -4.98
N PHE A 146 14.68 27.46 -5.43
CA PHE A 146 15.97 26.90 -5.81
C PHE A 146 16.58 27.63 -7.01
N GLU A 147 15.81 27.89 -8.06
CA GLU A 147 16.27 28.61 -9.25
C GLU A 147 16.65 30.07 -8.96
N GLU A 148 15.87 30.76 -8.13
CA GLU A 148 16.18 32.13 -7.69
C GLU A 148 17.48 32.18 -6.90
N THR A 149 17.65 31.26 -5.95
CA THR A 149 18.87 31.17 -5.14
C THR A 149 20.07 30.85 -6.04
N GLN A 150 19.91 29.93 -7.00
CA GLN A 150 20.96 29.58 -7.96
C GLN A 150 21.37 30.78 -8.86
N LYS A 151 20.40 31.58 -9.33
CA LYS A 151 20.66 32.79 -10.13
C LYS A 151 21.36 33.88 -9.32
N SER A 152 21.05 33.99 -8.03
CA SER A 152 21.67 34.98 -7.13
C SER A 152 23.16 34.72 -6.88
N GLU A 153 23.58 33.46 -7.00
CA GLU A 153 24.96 33.05 -6.79
C GLU A 153 25.80 33.34 -8.04
N LYS A 154 26.57 34.43 -8.02
CA LYS A 154 27.36 34.96 -9.16
C LYS A 154 28.43 34.00 -9.73
N SER A 155 28.55 32.77 -9.22
CA SER A 155 29.50 31.78 -9.69
C SER A 155 28.95 31.06 -10.92
N LYS A 156 29.61 31.23 -12.08
CA LYS A 156 29.21 30.58 -13.34
C LYS A 156 29.31 29.05 -13.31
N ASN A 157 30.02 28.47 -12.35
CA ASN A 157 30.18 27.01 -12.18
C ASN A 157 30.02 26.65 -10.69
N LEU A 158 28.81 26.28 -10.28
CA LEU A 158 28.56 25.73 -8.95
C LEU A 158 29.01 24.27 -8.90
N SER A 159 29.75 23.89 -7.87
CA SER A 159 30.06 22.49 -7.62
C SER A 159 28.79 21.71 -7.25
N GLN A 160 28.78 20.40 -7.50
CA GLN A 160 27.63 19.55 -7.18
C GLN A 160 27.22 19.62 -5.70
N LYS A 161 28.20 19.74 -4.78
CA LYS A 161 27.94 19.93 -3.35
C LYS A 161 27.25 21.25 -3.03
N GLN A 162 27.61 22.33 -3.71
CA GLN A 162 26.94 23.63 -3.55
C GLN A 162 25.50 23.55 -4.06
N ILE A 163 25.28 22.93 -5.23
CA ILE A 163 23.94 22.71 -5.79
C ILE A 163 23.04 21.97 -4.80
N PHE A 164 23.54 20.89 -4.19
CA PHE A 164 22.78 20.15 -3.17
C PHE A 164 22.46 21.01 -1.95
N LYS A 165 23.41 21.83 -1.47
CA LYS A 165 23.18 22.72 -0.33
C LYS A 165 22.10 23.78 -0.63
N LEU A 166 22.13 24.38 -1.82
CA LEU A 166 21.11 25.35 -2.24
C LEU A 166 19.73 24.71 -2.31
N TYR A 167 19.66 23.49 -2.85
CA TYR A 167 18.40 22.75 -2.92
C TYR A 167 17.87 22.41 -1.52
N ILE A 168 18.72 21.91 -0.61
CA ILE A 168 18.33 21.63 0.78
C ILE A 168 17.78 22.89 1.45
N ASN A 169 18.46 24.03 1.29
CA ASN A 169 18.00 25.30 1.85
C ASN A 169 16.64 25.73 1.26
N ALA A 170 16.44 25.59 -0.05
CA ALA A 170 15.18 25.91 -0.71
C ALA A 170 14.04 25.02 -0.20
N VAL A 171 14.27 23.70 -0.09
CA VAL A 171 13.27 22.77 0.45
C VAL A 171 12.92 23.12 1.89
N ASN A 172 13.91 23.35 2.74
CA ASN A 172 13.68 23.65 4.15
C ASN A 172 12.95 25.00 4.31
N SER A 173 13.30 26.03 3.53
CA SER A 173 12.61 27.33 3.56
C SER A 173 11.13 27.22 3.18
N VAL A 174 10.76 26.32 2.26
CA VAL A 174 9.36 26.15 1.82
C VAL A 174 8.57 25.23 2.75
N LEU A 175 9.19 24.16 3.25
CA LEU A 175 8.51 23.15 4.06
C LEU A 175 8.52 23.43 5.57
N GLU A 176 9.40 24.30 6.08
CA GLU A 176 9.43 24.65 7.51
C GLU A 176 8.12 25.29 7.99
N PRO A 177 7.52 26.28 7.29
CA PRO A 177 6.21 26.83 7.67
C PRO A 177 5.11 25.75 7.69
N VAL A 178 5.11 24.86 6.68
CA VAL A 178 4.17 23.73 6.60
C VAL A 178 4.36 22.80 7.80
N THR A 179 5.61 22.54 8.18
CA THR A 179 5.99 21.69 9.31
C THR A 179 5.46 22.25 10.63
N LEU A 180 5.50 23.57 10.82
CA LEU A 180 4.95 24.21 12.01
C LEU A 180 3.42 24.07 12.05
N ASN A 181 2.75 24.32 10.93
CA ASN A 181 1.28 24.32 10.87
C ASN A 181 0.68 22.91 11.05
N VAL A 182 1.38 21.85 10.64
CA VAL A 182 0.88 20.47 10.84
C VAL A 182 0.97 19.99 12.29
N VAL A 183 1.78 20.63 13.14
CA VAL A 183 1.95 20.20 14.55
C VAL A 183 0.60 20.22 15.27
N ASP A 184 -0.22 21.24 15.00
CA ASP A 184 -1.52 21.46 15.63
C ASP A 184 -2.64 20.59 15.01
N LEU A 185 -2.38 19.92 13.89
CA LEU A 185 -3.33 18.99 13.26
C LEU A 185 -3.36 17.62 13.95
N HIS A 186 -2.40 17.33 14.83
CA HIS A 186 -2.31 16.06 15.54
C HIS A 186 -2.05 16.24 17.04
N PRO A 187 -2.47 15.28 17.89
CA PRO A 187 -2.11 15.30 19.29
C PRO A 187 -0.59 15.29 19.49
N LEU A 188 -0.05 16.14 20.37
CA LEU A 188 1.39 16.30 20.61
C LEU A 188 2.14 14.98 20.90
N ARG A 189 1.46 13.98 21.48
CA ARG A 189 2.03 12.65 21.74
C ARG A 189 2.50 11.92 20.46
N VAL A 190 1.92 12.24 19.30
CA VAL A 190 2.31 11.69 18.00
C VAL A 190 3.77 12.04 17.71
N TRP A 191 4.14 13.30 17.99
CA TRP A 191 5.46 13.85 17.69
C TRP A 191 6.58 13.31 18.58
N ASN A 192 6.24 12.59 19.66
CA ASN A 192 7.21 11.83 20.45
C ASN A 192 7.74 10.60 19.71
N ASN A 193 7.00 10.10 18.71
CA ASN A 193 7.29 8.84 18.03
C ASN A 193 7.79 9.01 16.60
N ILE A 194 7.35 10.07 15.90
CA ILE A 194 7.82 10.47 14.57
C ILE A 194 7.96 11.99 14.54
N SER A 195 8.86 12.54 13.73
CA SER A 195 8.98 14.00 13.63
C SER A 195 7.95 14.60 12.66
N PRO A 196 7.50 15.85 12.88
CA PRO A 196 6.70 16.60 11.91
C PRO A 196 7.37 16.71 10.54
N GLN A 197 8.70 16.81 10.51
CA GLN A 197 9.50 16.86 9.28
C GLN A 197 9.37 15.57 8.46
N LEU A 198 9.39 14.39 9.11
CA LEU A 198 9.16 13.11 8.44
C LEU A 198 7.75 13.06 7.83
N TYR A 199 6.75 13.52 8.58
CA TYR A 199 5.36 13.56 8.13
C TYR A 199 5.19 14.46 6.90
N VAL A 200 5.68 15.70 6.94
CA VAL A 200 5.62 16.63 5.81
C VAL A 200 6.43 16.12 4.63
N ALA A 201 7.65 15.61 4.83
CA ALA A 201 8.47 15.04 3.77
C ALA A 201 7.78 13.85 3.10
N PHE A 202 7.11 12.99 3.87
CA PHE A 202 6.34 11.88 3.31
C PHE A 202 5.22 12.42 2.41
N TRP A 203 4.40 13.35 2.90
CA TRP A 203 3.21 13.82 2.19
C TRP A 203 3.49 14.80 1.05
N SER A 204 4.62 15.53 1.08
CA SER A 204 5.01 16.46 0.01
C SER A 204 5.60 15.77 -1.21
N LEU A 205 6.24 14.61 -1.04
CA LEU A 205 6.90 13.88 -2.12
C LEU A 205 5.93 13.03 -2.96
N THR A 206 6.33 12.77 -4.20
CA THR A 206 5.66 11.92 -5.19
C THR A 206 6.61 10.85 -5.74
N MET A 207 6.10 9.96 -6.60
CA MET A 207 6.95 8.94 -7.24
C MET A 207 8.07 9.55 -8.10
N TYR A 208 7.81 10.69 -8.75
CA TYR A 208 8.78 11.39 -9.60
C TYR A 208 10.04 11.79 -8.83
N ASP A 209 9.88 12.12 -7.54
CA ASP A 209 10.96 12.59 -6.69
C ASP A 209 11.89 11.46 -6.21
N LEU A 210 11.35 10.23 -6.08
CA LEU A 210 12.08 9.09 -5.51
C LEU A 210 12.68 8.16 -6.56
N HIS A 211 12.09 8.08 -7.74
CA HIS A 211 12.42 7.06 -8.74
C HIS A 211 12.43 7.63 -10.17
N VAL A 212 13.45 7.24 -10.94
CA VAL A 212 13.53 7.50 -12.37
C VAL A 212 13.22 6.19 -13.11
N PRO A 213 12.15 6.13 -13.92
CA PRO A 213 11.77 4.92 -14.66
C PRO A 213 12.61 4.77 -15.95
N VAL A 214 13.93 4.54 -15.79
CA VAL A 214 14.90 4.48 -16.90
C VAL A 214 14.48 3.48 -17.99
N GLU A 215 14.07 2.27 -17.58
CA GLU A 215 13.65 1.21 -18.51
C GLU A 215 12.44 1.63 -19.35
N ARG A 216 11.53 2.44 -18.79
CA ARG A 216 10.36 2.95 -19.51
C ARG A 216 10.72 4.08 -20.47
N TYR A 217 11.60 5.01 -20.08
CA TYR A 217 12.14 5.98 -21.03
C TYR A 217 12.81 5.26 -22.21
N ASP A 218 13.63 4.25 -21.93
CA ASP A 218 14.32 3.46 -22.97
C ASP A 218 13.34 2.73 -23.88
N ALA A 219 12.29 2.11 -23.32
CA ALA A 219 11.24 1.46 -24.08
C ALA A 219 10.48 2.42 -25.01
N GLU A 220 10.10 3.62 -24.54
CA GLU A 220 9.41 4.61 -25.39
C GLU A 220 10.35 5.20 -26.45
N LYS A 221 11.61 5.49 -26.11
CA LYS A 221 12.63 5.90 -27.09
C LYS A 221 12.84 4.81 -28.15
N TYR A 222 12.84 3.54 -27.74
CA TYR A 222 12.97 2.42 -28.67
C TYR A 222 11.77 2.33 -29.62
N LYS A 223 10.52 2.42 -29.12
CA LYS A 223 9.31 2.43 -29.95
C LYS A 223 9.33 3.56 -30.98
N MET A 224 9.78 4.76 -30.60
CA MET A 224 9.89 5.89 -31.53
C MET A 224 10.99 5.68 -32.58
N ASN A 225 12.11 5.04 -32.22
CA ASN A 225 13.14 4.65 -33.19
C ASN A 225 12.68 3.53 -34.12
N ASP A 226 11.94 2.55 -33.62
CA ASP A 226 11.39 1.47 -34.45
C ASP A 226 10.39 2.02 -35.46
N LEU A 227 9.51 2.95 -35.03
CA LEU A 227 8.63 3.68 -35.93
C LEU A 227 9.44 4.42 -37.01
N LEU A 228 10.55 5.05 -36.63
CA LEU A 228 11.43 5.76 -37.56
C LEU A 228 12.07 4.84 -38.61
N ASN A 229 12.49 3.64 -38.21
CA ASN A 229 13.09 2.65 -39.11
C ASN A 229 12.08 2.08 -40.10
N ASN A 230 10.82 1.93 -39.68
CA ASN A 230 9.74 1.38 -40.49
C ASN A 230 8.94 2.46 -41.25
N LEU A 231 9.35 3.74 -41.19
CA LEU A 231 8.66 4.86 -41.85
C LEU A 231 8.55 4.70 -43.37
N ASP A 232 9.56 4.09 -44.00
CA ASP A 232 9.60 3.95 -45.45
C ASP A 232 8.62 2.88 -45.96
N GLU A 233 8.40 1.84 -45.16
CA GLU A 233 7.47 0.73 -45.44
C GLU A 233 6.01 1.05 -45.12
N ASN A 234 5.75 2.16 -44.40
CA ASN A 234 4.41 2.55 -44.01
C ASN A 234 3.57 3.04 -45.21
N LYS A 235 2.70 2.15 -45.71
CA LYS A 235 1.79 2.36 -46.86
C LYS A 235 0.68 3.39 -46.60
N GLU A 236 0.49 3.87 -45.37
CA GLU A 236 -0.51 4.92 -45.06
C GLU A 236 0.04 6.35 -45.30
N LEU A 237 1.37 6.53 -45.29
CA LEU A 237 2.04 7.81 -45.48
C LEU A 237 2.49 8.01 -46.94
N ASN A 238 1.52 8.18 -47.84
CA ASN A 238 1.75 8.23 -49.30
C ASN A 238 2.55 9.44 -49.82
N SER A 239 2.81 10.46 -48.99
CA SER A 239 3.52 11.68 -49.41
C SER A 239 4.83 11.86 -48.65
N ALA A 240 5.92 12.16 -49.37
CA ALA A 240 7.24 12.43 -48.80
C ALA A 240 7.22 13.54 -47.73
N SER A 241 6.35 14.55 -47.89
CA SER A 241 6.17 15.61 -46.90
C SER A 241 5.63 15.10 -45.56
N LYS A 242 4.63 14.21 -45.56
CA LYS A 242 4.10 13.59 -44.33
C LYS A 242 5.14 12.69 -43.66
N LYS A 243 5.90 11.91 -44.44
CA LYS A 243 7.01 11.10 -43.92
C LYS A 243 8.09 11.97 -43.26
N LYS A 244 8.46 13.08 -43.88
CA LYS A 244 9.41 14.05 -43.30
C LYS A 244 8.89 14.66 -42.00
N LYS A 245 7.62 15.07 -41.95
CA LYS A 245 6.98 15.63 -40.75
C LYS A 245 6.93 14.61 -39.60
N GLU A 246 6.62 13.36 -39.91
CA GLU A 246 6.57 12.29 -38.92
C GLU A 246 7.97 11.96 -38.39
N LYS A 247 8.98 11.94 -39.28
CA LYS A 247 10.38 11.81 -38.89
C LYS A 247 10.83 12.92 -37.93
N GLU A 248 10.51 14.18 -38.25
CA GLU A 248 10.81 15.32 -37.38
C GLU A 248 10.07 15.23 -36.03
N ARG A 249 8.81 14.76 -36.03
CA ARG A 249 8.03 14.51 -34.80
C ARG A 249 8.71 13.48 -33.91
N CYS A 250 9.06 12.32 -34.45
CA CYS A 250 9.69 11.23 -33.68
C CYS A 250 11.06 11.64 -33.15
N LEU A 251 11.90 12.29 -33.96
CA LEU A 251 13.22 12.77 -33.53
C LEU A 251 13.09 13.81 -32.41
N GLY A 252 12.18 14.78 -32.56
CA GLY A 252 11.92 15.77 -31.51
C GLY A 252 11.35 15.16 -30.22
N ALA A 253 10.50 14.13 -30.33
CA ALA A 253 10.00 13.39 -29.16
C ALA A 253 11.13 12.64 -28.42
N ILE A 254 12.03 11.99 -29.16
CA ILE A 254 13.19 11.28 -28.59
C ILE A 254 14.12 12.26 -27.86
N GLU A 255 14.40 13.42 -28.44
CA GLU A 255 15.24 14.45 -27.82
C GLU A 255 14.62 14.96 -26.53
N LYS A 256 13.33 15.30 -26.55
CA LYS A 256 12.58 15.71 -25.34
C LYS A 256 12.58 14.64 -24.25
N LEU A 257 12.35 13.36 -24.60
CA LEU A 257 12.40 12.26 -23.63
C LEU A 257 13.80 12.11 -23.02
N LYS A 258 14.87 12.34 -23.78
CA LYS A 258 16.25 12.30 -23.26
C LYS A 258 16.55 13.46 -22.32
N ASP A 259 16.10 14.66 -22.65
CA ASP A 259 16.29 15.83 -21.80
C ASP A 259 15.47 15.72 -20.51
N GLU A 260 14.19 15.33 -20.62
CA GLU A 260 13.31 15.09 -19.46
C GLU A 260 13.88 14.01 -18.52
N GLN A 261 14.37 12.89 -19.07
CA GLN A 261 15.02 11.85 -18.28
C GLN A 261 16.22 12.42 -17.49
N ARG A 262 17.07 13.22 -18.15
CA ARG A 262 18.25 13.83 -17.52
C ARG A 262 17.86 14.80 -16.41
N GLU A 263 16.83 15.61 -16.64
CA GLU A 263 16.30 16.55 -15.63
C GLU A 263 15.76 15.81 -14.41
N GLN A 264 14.99 14.73 -14.64
CA GLN A 264 14.47 13.89 -13.56
C GLN A 264 15.60 13.22 -12.78
N GLU A 265 16.64 12.70 -13.45
CA GLU A 265 17.81 12.11 -12.78
C GLU A 265 18.51 13.10 -11.86
N GLN A 266 18.71 14.34 -12.33
CA GLN A 266 19.30 15.40 -11.51
C GLN A 266 18.38 15.78 -10.35
N HIS A 267 17.07 15.89 -10.57
CA HIS A 267 16.09 16.17 -9.54
C HIS A 267 16.06 15.10 -8.45
N THR A 268 15.89 13.83 -8.82
CA THR A 268 15.91 12.70 -7.90
C THR A 268 17.23 12.63 -7.13
N GLN A 269 18.36 13.00 -7.74
CA GLN A 269 19.64 13.08 -7.02
C GLN A 269 19.64 14.17 -5.95
N ARG A 270 19.13 15.37 -6.24
CA ARG A 270 18.99 16.45 -5.26
C ARG A 270 18.06 16.04 -4.11
N VAL A 271 16.91 15.44 -4.41
CA VAL A 271 15.96 14.93 -3.41
C VAL A 271 16.62 13.87 -2.52
N LYS A 272 17.35 12.92 -3.09
CA LYS A 272 18.05 11.88 -2.30
C LYS A 272 19.08 12.47 -1.33
N GLU A 273 19.82 13.50 -1.74
CA GLU A 273 20.78 14.16 -0.85
C GLU A 273 20.08 14.98 0.24
N TRP A 274 18.94 15.60 -0.05
CA TRP A 274 18.10 16.23 0.99
C TRP A 274 17.56 15.21 1.99
N LEU A 275 17.00 14.10 1.52
CA LEU A 275 16.51 13.03 2.39
C LEU A 275 17.62 12.44 3.27
N LYS A 276 18.83 12.29 2.72
CA LYS A 276 20.01 11.85 3.47
C LYS A 276 20.49 12.88 4.50
N HIS A 277 20.25 14.18 4.27
CA HIS A 277 20.53 15.24 5.23
C HIS A 277 19.54 15.22 6.41
N GLU A 278 18.26 14.96 6.14
CA GLU A 278 17.20 15.04 7.16
C GLU A 278 16.99 13.74 7.97
N GLN A 279 17.46 12.59 7.46
CA GLN A 279 17.13 11.27 8.01
C GLN A 279 17.37 11.10 9.51
N ASP A 280 18.39 11.77 10.07
CA ASP A 280 18.80 11.60 11.47
C ASP A 280 17.79 12.21 12.44
N ASN A 281 16.94 13.13 11.94
CA ASN A 281 15.95 13.87 12.72
C ASN A 281 14.53 13.29 12.61
N TRP A 282 14.34 12.22 11.84
CA TRP A 282 13.00 11.71 11.52
C TRP A 282 12.35 10.89 12.63
N ILE A 283 13.14 10.10 13.36
CA ILE A 283 12.63 9.21 14.40
C ILE A 283 13.38 9.46 15.72
N PRO A 284 12.72 10.06 16.72
CA PRO A 284 13.32 10.35 18.01
C PRO A 284 13.88 9.09 18.70
N SER A 285 15.08 9.18 19.26
CA SER A 285 15.76 8.06 19.95
C SER A 285 15.05 7.56 21.21
N LYS A 286 14.23 8.41 21.83
CA LYS A 286 13.42 8.07 23.01
C LYS A 286 12.18 7.26 22.65
N SER A 287 11.81 7.20 21.37
CA SER A 287 10.63 6.47 20.92
C SER A 287 10.85 4.97 20.96
N SER A 288 9.80 4.24 21.31
CA SER A 288 9.76 2.80 21.06
C SER A 288 9.71 2.57 19.54
N LYS A 289 10.61 1.71 19.02
CA LYS A 289 10.59 1.30 17.61
C LYS A 289 9.21 0.84 17.15
N ASN A 290 8.44 0.23 18.07
CA ASN A 290 7.09 -0.25 17.82
C ASN A 290 6.10 0.90 17.63
N GLU A 291 6.12 1.89 18.52
CA GLU A 291 5.26 3.07 18.45
C GLU A 291 5.59 3.91 17.22
N SER A 292 6.87 4.16 16.94
CA SER A 292 7.29 4.88 15.72
C SER A 292 6.78 4.23 14.44
N VAL A 293 6.94 2.91 14.31
CA VAL A 293 6.43 2.16 13.14
C VAL A 293 4.91 2.22 13.08
N THR A 294 4.22 2.11 14.22
CA THR A 294 2.76 2.20 14.28
C THR A 294 2.26 3.57 13.81
N GLN A 295 2.87 4.65 14.31
CA GLN A 295 2.50 6.02 13.91
C GLN A 295 2.79 6.28 12.43
N LEU A 296 3.95 5.84 11.92
CA LEU A 296 4.27 5.97 10.50
C LEU A 296 3.28 5.21 9.62
N LEU A 297 2.89 3.99 10.02
CA LEU A 297 1.91 3.21 9.27
C LEU A 297 0.52 3.87 9.29
N GLN A 298 0.08 4.32 10.46
CA GLN A 298 -1.25 4.86 10.68
C GLN A 298 -1.45 6.25 10.06
N LEU A 299 -0.47 7.15 10.18
CA LEU A 299 -0.61 8.55 9.76
C LEU A 299 -0.15 8.80 8.33
N CYS A 300 0.69 7.93 7.78
CA CYS A 300 1.30 8.12 6.47
C CYS A 300 0.95 6.98 5.50
N ILE A 301 1.45 5.78 5.78
CA ILE A 301 1.47 4.70 4.79
C ILE A 301 0.06 4.18 4.46
N PHE A 302 -0.75 3.84 5.46
CA PHE A 302 -2.08 3.26 5.20
C PHE A 302 -3.08 4.24 4.56
N PRO A 303 -3.18 5.50 5.02
CA PRO A 303 -4.05 6.47 4.34
C PRO A 303 -3.63 6.73 2.90
N ARG A 304 -2.32 6.77 2.62
CA ARG A 304 -1.81 7.09 1.29
C ARG A 304 -1.83 5.90 0.33
N CYS A 305 -1.58 4.68 0.80
CA CYS A 305 -1.45 3.53 -0.10
C CYS A 305 -2.77 3.11 -0.77
N VAL A 306 -3.91 3.58 -0.26
CA VAL A 306 -5.24 3.37 -0.85
C VAL A 306 -5.73 4.57 -1.67
N PHE A 307 -4.95 5.66 -1.73
CA PHE A 307 -5.37 6.92 -2.35
C PHE A 307 -5.32 6.87 -3.89
N THR A 308 -4.20 6.46 -4.49
CA THR A 308 -4.11 6.20 -5.95
C THR A 308 -3.22 4.98 -6.21
N ALA A 309 -3.29 4.43 -7.42
CA ALA A 309 -2.40 3.34 -7.83
C ALA A 309 -0.91 3.73 -7.75
N SER A 310 -0.55 4.97 -8.09
CA SER A 310 0.83 5.48 -7.99
C SER A 310 1.24 5.70 -6.53
N ASP A 311 0.33 6.16 -5.67
CA ASP A 311 0.59 6.35 -4.24
C ASP A 311 0.81 5.01 -3.50
N ALA A 312 0.16 3.93 -3.94
CA ALA A 312 0.42 2.58 -3.42
C ALA A 312 1.89 2.16 -3.60
N ILE A 313 2.45 2.41 -4.78
CA ILE A 313 3.85 2.10 -5.09
C ILE A 313 4.79 3.09 -4.38
N PHE A 314 4.42 4.37 -4.32
CA PHE A 314 5.16 5.38 -3.55
C PHE A 314 5.37 4.95 -2.11
N CYS A 315 4.33 4.47 -1.44
CA CYS A 315 4.44 4.05 -0.05
C CYS A 315 5.49 2.95 0.15
N ALA A 316 5.50 1.94 -0.73
CA ALA A 316 6.50 0.87 -0.69
C ALA A 316 7.91 1.38 -0.99
N LYS A 317 8.07 2.26 -2.00
CA LYS A 317 9.37 2.87 -2.34
C LYS A 317 9.88 3.79 -1.24
N PHE A 318 9.00 4.51 -0.54
CA PHE A 318 9.36 5.34 0.61
C PHE A 318 9.86 4.49 1.78
N VAL A 319 9.16 3.39 2.12
CA VAL A 319 9.64 2.44 3.15
C VAL A 319 11.01 1.86 2.77
N HIS A 320 11.21 1.49 1.51
CA HIS A 320 12.50 1.01 1.02
C HIS A 320 13.58 2.11 1.05
N MET A 321 13.21 3.36 0.79
CA MET A 321 14.11 4.52 0.90
C MET A 321 14.57 4.72 2.36
N LEU A 322 13.68 4.67 3.35
CA LEU A 322 14.05 4.74 4.77
C LEU A 322 15.05 3.64 5.14
N HIS A 323 14.80 2.43 4.64
CA HIS A 323 15.73 1.32 4.81
C HIS A 323 17.11 1.62 4.18
N ASN A 324 17.14 2.04 2.91
CA ASN A 324 18.37 2.30 2.16
C ASN A 324 19.19 3.46 2.73
N LEU A 325 18.55 4.46 3.31
CA LEU A 325 19.23 5.56 4.00
C LEU A 325 19.87 5.13 5.33
N LYS A 326 19.43 3.99 5.90
CA LYS A 326 19.79 3.53 7.25
C LYS A 326 19.26 4.48 8.33
N THR A 327 18.04 5.00 8.13
CA THR A 327 17.39 5.93 9.04
C THR A 327 17.49 5.43 10.49
N PRO A 328 18.07 6.22 11.41
CA PRO A 328 18.20 5.84 12.81
C PRO A 328 16.84 5.50 13.43
N ASN A 329 16.83 4.50 14.32
CA ASN A 329 15.64 4.04 15.05
C ASN A 329 14.50 3.44 14.20
N PHE A 330 14.58 3.47 12.86
CA PHE A 330 13.62 2.81 11.99
C PHE A 330 13.86 1.30 11.95
N SER A 331 12.90 0.50 12.42
CA SER A 331 12.95 -0.96 12.28
C SER A 331 12.25 -1.40 11.00
N THR A 332 13.04 -1.63 9.94
CA THR A 332 12.52 -2.20 8.69
C THR A 332 11.81 -3.52 8.94
N LEU A 333 12.42 -4.45 9.68
CA LEU A 333 11.82 -5.77 9.94
C LEU A 333 10.46 -5.65 10.62
N LEU A 334 10.32 -4.77 11.63
CA LEU A 334 9.06 -4.57 12.33
C LEU A 334 8.01 -3.88 11.45
N CYS A 335 8.40 -2.95 10.60
CA CYS A 335 7.52 -2.31 9.62
C CYS A 335 6.90 -3.36 8.68
N PHE A 336 7.73 -4.24 8.10
CA PHE A 336 7.25 -5.31 7.23
C PHE A 336 6.40 -6.33 8.02
N ASP A 337 6.79 -6.65 9.26
CA ASP A 337 5.99 -7.53 10.12
C ASP A 337 4.59 -7.00 10.37
N ARG A 338 4.45 -5.69 10.60
CA ARG A 338 3.15 -5.03 10.81
C ARG A 338 2.33 -4.94 9.54
N VAL A 339 2.96 -4.72 8.39
CA VAL A 339 2.26 -4.66 7.10
C VAL A 339 1.66 -6.01 6.70
N PHE A 340 2.36 -7.12 6.97
CA PHE A 340 1.89 -8.46 6.58
C PHE A 340 1.17 -9.24 7.69
N SER A 341 1.08 -8.70 8.91
CA SER A 341 0.36 -9.33 10.00
C SER A 341 -1.09 -8.85 10.06
N ASP A 342 -2.02 -9.79 10.19
CA ASP A 342 -3.42 -9.55 10.57
C ASP A 342 -4.16 -8.51 9.71
N ILE A 343 -4.02 -8.63 8.38
CA ILE A 343 -4.63 -7.70 7.41
C ILE A 343 -6.16 -7.84 7.26
N SER A 344 -6.78 -8.80 7.95
CA SER A 344 -8.20 -9.12 7.78
C SER A 344 -9.10 -7.91 8.06
N TYR A 345 -8.80 -7.13 9.10
CA TYR A 345 -9.57 -5.92 9.42
C TYR A 345 -9.41 -4.86 8.35
N THR A 346 -8.18 -4.62 7.90
CA THR A 346 -7.90 -3.67 6.81
C THR A 346 -8.69 -4.04 5.57
N VAL A 347 -8.57 -5.28 5.06
CA VAL A 347 -9.28 -5.72 3.85
C VAL A 347 -10.81 -5.62 3.99
N THR A 348 -11.33 -5.80 5.21
CA THR A 348 -12.77 -5.69 5.50
C THR A 348 -13.29 -4.26 5.43
N THR A 349 -12.49 -3.27 5.83
CA THR A 349 -12.91 -1.86 5.88
C THR A 349 -12.76 -1.11 4.56
N LEU A 350 -11.97 -1.64 3.61
CA LEU A 350 -11.71 -0.97 2.34
C LEU A 350 -12.89 -1.08 1.37
N THR A 351 -13.01 -0.11 0.47
CA THR A 351 -13.80 -0.27 -0.76
C THR A 351 -13.12 -1.22 -1.76
N GLU A 352 -13.76 -1.47 -2.90
CA GLU A 352 -13.19 -2.33 -3.94
C GLU A 352 -11.93 -1.70 -4.56
N SER A 353 -11.99 -0.41 -4.92
CA SER A 353 -10.85 0.31 -5.50
C SER A 353 -9.72 0.44 -4.50
N GLU A 354 -10.03 0.74 -3.23
CA GLU A 354 -9.03 0.79 -2.17
C GLU A 354 -8.36 -0.58 -1.94
N ALA A 355 -9.12 -1.68 -1.95
CA ALA A 355 -8.55 -3.03 -1.82
C ALA A 355 -7.62 -3.38 -3.00
N SER A 356 -7.97 -2.95 -4.21
CA SER A 356 -7.09 -3.08 -5.40
C SER A 356 -5.77 -2.31 -5.22
N ARG A 357 -5.82 -1.06 -4.75
CA ARG A 357 -4.64 -0.22 -4.50
C ARG A 357 -3.79 -0.76 -3.34
N TYR A 358 -4.43 -1.18 -2.24
CA TYR A 358 -3.77 -1.85 -1.12
C TYR A 358 -3.06 -3.14 -1.57
N GLY A 359 -3.69 -3.94 -2.44
CA GLY A 359 -3.08 -5.11 -3.05
C GLY A 359 -1.81 -4.78 -3.84
N ARG A 360 -1.77 -3.65 -4.56
CA ARG A 360 -0.55 -3.17 -5.25
C ARG A 360 0.55 -2.78 -4.26
N PHE A 361 0.19 -2.07 -3.18
CA PHE A 361 1.13 -1.76 -2.11
C PHE A 361 1.75 -3.02 -1.50
N LEU A 362 0.92 -4.01 -1.16
CA LEU A 362 1.40 -5.30 -0.65
C LEU A 362 2.30 -6.01 -1.67
N ALA A 363 1.95 -5.98 -2.95
CA ALA A 363 2.76 -6.57 -4.01
C ALA A 363 4.15 -5.94 -4.09
N SER A 364 4.25 -4.60 -4.07
CA SER A 364 5.52 -3.88 -4.07
C SER A 364 6.34 -4.12 -2.78
N MET A 365 5.69 -4.27 -1.64
CA MET A 365 6.38 -4.66 -0.40
C MET A 365 6.92 -6.09 -0.49
N LEU A 366 6.13 -7.03 -1.03
CA LEU A 366 6.55 -8.41 -1.23
C LEU A 366 7.69 -8.52 -2.25
N GLU A 367 7.70 -7.70 -3.29
CA GLU A 367 8.79 -7.62 -4.26
C GLU A 367 10.14 -7.37 -3.58
N ILE A 368 10.20 -6.41 -2.66
CA ILE A 368 11.41 -6.07 -1.89
C ILE A 368 11.84 -7.27 -1.04
N VAL A 369 10.90 -7.87 -0.28
CA VAL A 369 11.20 -9.05 0.54
C VAL A 369 11.70 -10.21 -0.30
N MET A 370 11.07 -10.46 -1.44
CA MET A 370 11.41 -11.59 -2.30
C MET A 370 12.75 -11.39 -3.02
N ARG A 371 13.15 -10.14 -3.32
CA ARG A 371 14.50 -9.82 -3.80
C ARG A 371 15.56 -10.22 -2.77
N TRP A 372 15.36 -9.88 -1.51
CA TRP A 372 16.26 -10.26 -0.43
C TRP A 372 16.24 -11.77 -0.13
N HIS A 373 15.09 -12.43 -0.28
CA HIS A 373 14.96 -13.89 -0.08
C HIS A 373 15.60 -14.72 -1.22
N LYS A 374 15.64 -14.19 -2.44
CA LYS A 374 16.12 -14.91 -3.63
C LYS A 374 17.61 -15.26 -3.56
N ASP A 375 18.43 -14.36 -3.03
CA ASP A 375 19.88 -14.50 -3.04
C ASP A 375 20.54 -13.98 -1.74
N LYS A 376 21.36 -14.83 -1.14
CA LYS A 376 22.10 -14.55 0.09
C LYS A 376 23.06 -13.37 -0.08
N LYS A 377 23.72 -13.23 -1.23
CA LYS A 377 24.67 -12.12 -1.46
C LYS A 377 23.94 -10.78 -1.49
N THR A 378 22.78 -10.74 -2.13
CA THR A 378 21.91 -9.56 -2.15
C THR A 378 21.46 -9.19 -0.73
N TYR A 379 21.03 -10.17 0.07
CA TYR A 379 20.67 -9.95 1.48
C TYR A 379 21.83 -9.39 2.32
N GLU A 380 23.03 -9.97 2.22
CA GLU A 380 24.18 -9.51 3.02
C GLU A 380 24.57 -8.07 2.66
N LYS A 381 24.49 -7.72 1.36
CA LYS A 381 24.79 -6.38 0.86
C LYS A 381 23.74 -5.34 1.28
N GLU A 382 22.46 -5.68 1.16
CA GLU A 382 21.35 -4.73 1.31
C GLU A 382 20.77 -4.72 2.73
N CYS A 383 20.92 -5.78 3.53
CA CYS A 383 20.29 -5.90 4.86
C CYS A 383 21.26 -6.21 6.01
N GLY A 384 22.32 -7.00 5.75
CA GLY A 384 23.16 -7.59 6.80
C GLY A 384 23.81 -6.60 7.78
N SER A 385 24.08 -5.37 7.35
CA SER A 385 24.67 -4.29 8.18
C SER A 385 23.70 -3.14 8.48
N TYR A 386 22.41 -3.31 8.18
CA TYR A 386 21.43 -2.22 8.26
C TYR A 386 20.74 -2.20 9.62
N PRO A 387 20.56 -1.01 10.23
CA PRO A 387 20.01 -0.88 11.59
C PRO A 387 18.58 -1.44 11.70
N GLY A 388 17.83 -1.42 10.60
CA GLY A 388 16.46 -1.95 10.53
C GLY A 388 16.33 -3.47 10.68
N PHE A 389 17.46 -4.20 10.62
CA PHE A 389 17.55 -5.66 10.75
C PHE A 389 18.22 -6.13 12.05
N VAL A 390 18.46 -5.20 12.98
CA VAL A 390 18.95 -5.54 14.32
C VAL A 390 17.79 -6.02 15.18
N THR A 391 17.91 -7.23 15.74
CA THR A 391 16.90 -7.86 16.59
C THR A 391 17.53 -8.39 17.88
N VAL A 392 16.76 -8.47 18.96
CA VAL A 392 17.20 -9.17 20.18
C VAL A 392 16.75 -10.63 20.05
N LEU A 393 17.69 -11.52 19.74
CA LEU A 393 17.44 -12.96 19.66
C LEU A 393 17.39 -13.54 21.07
N ARG A 394 16.19 -13.82 21.59
CA ARG A 394 15.98 -14.42 22.93
C ARG A 394 16.40 -15.89 23.05
N THR A 395 16.98 -16.48 22.00
CA THR A 395 17.36 -17.90 21.97
C THR A 395 18.64 -18.17 22.78
N THR A 396 19.48 -17.15 22.96
CA THR A 396 20.61 -17.19 23.87
C THR A 396 20.24 -16.37 25.11
N ASN A 397 20.56 -16.83 26.32
CA ASN A 397 20.35 -16.11 27.59
C ASN A 397 21.18 -14.81 27.72
N THR A 398 21.52 -14.17 26.61
CA THR A 398 22.24 -12.91 26.51
C THR A 398 21.39 -11.97 25.66
N ASP A 399 20.86 -10.91 26.27
CA ASP A 399 20.09 -9.84 25.59
C ASP A 399 20.99 -8.98 24.69
N LYS A 400 21.71 -9.60 23.75
CA LYS A 400 22.54 -8.91 22.77
C LYS A 400 21.71 -8.67 21.50
N ALA A 401 21.68 -7.40 21.10
CA ALA A 401 21.10 -7.01 19.83
C ALA A 401 22.05 -7.43 18.70
N GLU A 402 21.62 -8.36 17.85
CA GLU A 402 22.40 -8.87 16.73
C GLU A 402 21.66 -8.68 15.41
N HIS A 403 22.43 -8.60 14.33
CA HIS A 403 21.86 -8.55 12.99
C HIS A 403 21.22 -9.89 12.65
N LEU A 404 20.03 -9.86 12.06
CA LEU A 404 19.34 -11.05 11.60
C LEU A 404 20.17 -11.72 10.50
N ASP A 405 20.48 -13.00 10.66
CA ASP A 405 21.15 -13.78 9.62
C ASP A 405 20.17 -14.15 8.50
N TYR A 406 20.74 -14.58 7.38
CA TYR A 406 19.97 -14.89 6.19
C TYR A 406 18.92 -15.99 6.41
N GLU A 407 19.23 -17.05 7.16
CA GLU A 407 18.28 -18.15 7.33
C GLU A 407 17.13 -17.75 8.27
N ASN A 408 17.39 -17.01 9.35
CA ASN A 408 16.31 -16.45 10.17
C ASN A 408 15.46 -15.45 9.38
N PHE A 409 16.04 -14.68 8.46
CA PHE A 409 15.25 -13.86 7.54
C PHE A 409 14.31 -14.70 6.67
N ARG A 410 14.76 -15.84 6.14
CA ARG A 410 13.90 -16.76 5.38
C ARG A 410 12.78 -17.36 6.22
N HIS A 411 13.04 -17.67 7.50
CA HIS A 411 12.01 -18.05 8.46
C HIS A 411 10.97 -16.93 8.67
N VAL A 412 11.41 -15.68 8.78
CA VAL A 412 10.52 -14.52 8.90
C VAL A 412 9.68 -14.33 7.64
N CYS A 413 10.26 -14.48 6.45
CA CYS A 413 9.53 -14.43 5.18
C CYS A 413 8.42 -15.50 5.14
N HIS A 414 8.72 -16.72 5.59
CA HIS A 414 7.75 -17.80 5.68
C HIS A 414 6.62 -17.44 6.66
N LYS A 415 6.98 -16.89 7.83
CA LYS A 415 6.01 -16.40 8.83
C LYS A 415 5.05 -15.38 8.22
N TRP A 416 5.55 -14.43 7.43
CA TRP A 416 4.72 -13.43 6.76
C TRP A 416 3.79 -14.06 5.72
N GLN A 417 4.28 -14.95 4.86
CA GLN A 417 3.40 -15.65 3.91
C GLN A 417 2.34 -16.47 4.63
N TYR A 418 2.69 -17.14 5.73
CA TYR A 418 1.74 -17.90 6.53
C TYR A 418 0.66 -17.00 7.16
N LYS A 419 1.05 -15.90 7.83
CA LYS A 419 0.11 -14.95 8.43
C LYS A 419 -0.82 -14.34 7.38
N LEU A 420 -0.27 -13.95 6.23
CA LEU A 420 -1.04 -13.42 5.12
C LEU A 420 -2.07 -14.44 4.62
N THR A 421 -1.66 -15.71 4.46
CA THR A 421 -2.57 -16.81 4.08
C THR A 421 -3.68 -16.99 5.10
N LYS A 422 -3.34 -17.02 6.39
CA LYS A 422 -4.32 -17.18 7.47
C LYS A 422 -5.37 -16.05 7.44
N ALA A 423 -4.92 -14.81 7.31
CA ALA A 423 -5.79 -13.64 7.26
C ALA A 423 -6.72 -13.66 6.04
N LEU A 424 -6.19 -13.96 4.85
CA LEU A 424 -6.96 -14.00 3.61
C LEU A 424 -7.95 -15.18 3.59
N VAL A 425 -7.58 -16.34 4.14
CA VAL A 425 -8.51 -17.49 4.27
C VAL A 425 -9.70 -17.13 5.16
N VAL A 426 -9.49 -16.43 6.28
CA VAL A 426 -10.58 -15.95 7.14
C VAL A 426 -11.54 -15.06 6.36
N CYS A 427 -11.03 -14.12 5.57
CA CYS A 427 -11.87 -13.22 4.77
C CYS A 427 -12.59 -13.96 3.62
N LEU A 428 -11.97 -14.96 2.99
CA LEU A 428 -12.62 -15.81 1.98
C LEU A 428 -13.76 -16.68 2.57
N GLU A 429 -13.63 -17.10 3.83
CA GLU A 429 -14.62 -17.94 4.52
C GLU A 429 -15.73 -17.14 5.22
N SER A 430 -15.66 -15.81 5.19
CA SER A 430 -16.57 -14.88 5.90
C SER A 430 -18.02 -14.89 5.41
N LYS A 431 -18.30 -15.43 4.22
CA LYS A 431 -19.58 -15.35 3.47
C LYS A 431 -20.01 -13.93 3.07
N ASP A 432 -19.42 -12.90 3.67
CA ASP A 432 -19.67 -11.50 3.38
C ASP A 432 -19.21 -11.14 1.97
N TYR A 433 -20.04 -10.37 1.25
CA TYR A 433 -19.76 -9.99 -0.14
C TYR A 433 -18.49 -9.16 -0.26
N THR A 434 -18.36 -8.12 0.56
CA THR A 434 -17.28 -7.14 0.48
C THR A 434 -15.96 -7.78 0.87
N GLN A 435 -15.94 -8.57 1.94
CA GLN A 435 -14.75 -9.29 2.37
C GLN A 435 -14.25 -10.27 1.30
N ILE A 436 -15.13 -11.10 0.72
CA ILE A 436 -14.74 -12.06 -0.32
C ILE A 436 -14.20 -11.31 -1.54
N ARG A 437 -14.91 -10.29 -2.01
CA ARG A 437 -14.52 -9.50 -3.19
C ARG A 437 -13.17 -8.82 -3.00
N ASN A 438 -13.01 -8.07 -1.92
CA ASN A 438 -11.78 -7.34 -1.61
C ASN A 438 -10.60 -8.30 -1.47
N THR A 439 -10.82 -9.46 -0.86
CA THR A 439 -9.79 -10.49 -0.71
C THR A 439 -9.32 -11.03 -2.06
N ILE A 440 -10.25 -11.33 -2.98
CA ILE A 440 -9.90 -11.77 -4.34
C ILE A 440 -9.14 -10.65 -5.09
N MET A 441 -9.55 -9.40 -4.94
CA MET A 441 -8.86 -8.25 -5.54
C MET A 441 -7.41 -8.13 -5.05
N VAL A 442 -7.19 -8.22 -3.73
CA VAL A 442 -5.84 -8.23 -3.14
C VAL A 442 -5.03 -9.41 -3.65
N LEU A 443 -5.60 -10.62 -3.63
CA LEU A 443 -4.96 -11.85 -4.11
C LEU A 443 -4.50 -11.77 -5.57
N ILE A 444 -5.30 -11.15 -6.45
CA ILE A 444 -4.94 -10.92 -7.85
C ILE A 444 -3.69 -10.03 -7.96
N LYS A 445 -3.59 -8.98 -7.14
CA LYS A 445 -2.48 -8.01 -7.22
C LYS A 445 -1.17 -8.56 -6.64
N ILE A 446 -1.23 -9.33 -5.55
CA ILE A 446 -0.03 -9.89 -4.91
C ILE A 446 0.51 -11.16 -5.57
N LEU A 447 -0.23 -11.72 -6.54
CA LEU A 447 0.08 -13.00 -7.20
C LEU A 447 1.53 -13.15 -7.71
N PRO A 448 2.18 -12.12 -8.30
CA PRO A 448 3.54 -12.25 -8.81
C PRO A 448 4.58 -12.67 -7.74
N HIS A 449 4.34 -12.28 -6.49
CA HIS A 449 5.26 -12.51 -5.38
C HIS A 449 4.70 -13.41 -4.28
N TYR A 450 3.42 -13.78 -4.34
CA TYR A 450 2.74 -14.62 -3.36
C TYR A 450 1.59 -15.43 -3.99
N PRO A 451 1.35 -16.68 -3.57
CA PRO A 451 2.13 -17.47 -2.62
C PRO A 451 3.34 -18.12 -3.29
N LYS A 452 4.48 -18.22 -2.59
CA LYS A 452 5.66 -18.97 -3.08
C LYS A 452 5.79 -20.35 -2.43
N VAL A 453 5.09 -20.61 -1.33
CA VAL A 453 5.10 -21.91 -0.65
C VAL A 453 3.91 -22.75 -1.10
N SER A 454 4.16 -23.96 -1.62
CA SER A 454 3.12 -24.81 -2.22
C SER A 454 1.96 -25.13 -1.26
N ASN A 455 2.24 -25.37 0.03
CA ASN A 455 1.21 -25.66 1.04
C ASN A 455 0.22 -24.49 1.22
N LEU A 456 0.72 -23.25 1.17
CA LEU A 456 -0.10 -22.05 1.28
C LEU A 456 -0.92 -21.83 0.01
N GLY A 457 -0.32 -22.07 -1.16
CA GLY A 457 -1.02 -22.04 -2.45
C GLY A 457 -2.18 -23.03 -2.52
N MET A 458 -1.97 -24.28 -2.10
CA MET A 458 -3.05 -25.28 -2.03
C MET A 458 -4.16 -24.88 -1.05
N ALA A 459 -3.81 -24.23 0.07
CA ALA A 459 -4.80 -23.77 1.04
C ALA A 459 -5.73 -22.71 0.43
N LEU A 460 -5.19 -21.77 -0.36
CA LEU A 460 -5.96 -20.76 -1.09
C LEU A 460 -6.78 -21.38 -2.22
N GLU A 461 -6.17 -22.26 -3.03
CA GLU A 461 -6.81 -22.95 -4.16
C GLU A 461 -8.12 -23.62 -3.70
N ARG A 462 -8.08 -24.40 -2.61
CA ARG A 462 -9.27 -25.06 -2.06
C ARG A 462 -10.38 -24.10 -1.64
N ARG A 463 -10.06 -22.92 -1.09
CA ARG A 463 -11.09 -21.95 -0.65
C ARG A 463 -11.70 -21.20 -1.83
N VAL A 464 -10.88 -20.87 -2.82
CA VAL A 464 -11.35 -20.22 -4.05
C VAL A 464 -12.22 -21.17 -4.85
N GLU A 465 -11.86 -22.46 -4.96
CA GLU A 465 -12.69 -23.48 -5.60
C GLU A 465 -14.03 -23.65 -4.89
N ARG A 466 -14.04 -23.66 -3.54
CA ARG A 466 -15.27 -23.66 -2.76
C ARG A 466 -16.16 -22.43 -3.07
N ILE A 467 -15.57 -21.24 -3.17
CA ILE A 467 -16.32 -20.02 -3.55
C ILE A 467 -16.89 -20.17 -4.97
N CYS A 468 -16.14 -20.72 -5.91
CA CYS A 468 -16.63 -20.98 -7.27
C CYS A 468 -17.86 -21.91 -7.26
N GLU A 469 -17.89 -22.94 -6.42
CA GLU A 469 -19.02 -23.85 -6.29
C GLU A 469 -20.22 -23.19 -5.61
N GLU A 470 -20.00 -22.50 -4.49
CA GLU A 470 -21.06 -21.91 -3.67
C GLU A 470 -21.73 -20.68 -4.31
N GLU A 471 -20.99 -19.91 -5.11
CA GLU A 471 -21.44 -18.63 -5.67
C GLU A 471 -21.93 -18.70 -7.12
N LYS A 472 -21.72 -19.83 -7.80
CA LYS A 472 -22.08 -20.03 -9.21
C LYS A 472 -23.50 -19.58 -9.56
N ASP A 473 -24.46 -19.95 -8.72
CA ASP A 473 -25.88 -19.69 -8.94
C ASP A 473 -26.43 -18.55 -8.05
N LYS A 474 -25.59 -17.93 -7.21
CA LYS A 474 -25.99 -16.88 -6.26
C LYS A 474 -25.46 -15.50 -6.68
N ARG A 475 -24.14 -15.34 -6.73
CA ARG A 475 -23.46 -14.06 -6.94
C ARG A 475 -22.49 -14.20 -8.12
N LYS A 476 -23.04 -14.04 -9.33
CA LYS A 476 -22.32 -14.25 -10.61
C LYS A 476 -21.05 -13.40 -10.73
N ASP A 477 -21.04 -12.22 -10.14
CA ASP A 477 -19.88 -11.33 -10.12
C ASP A 477 -18.74 -11.87 -9.26
N LEU A 478 -19.02 -12.41 -8.07
CA LEU A 478 -18.01 -13.10 -7.25
C LEU A 478 -17.52 -14.38 -7.92
N TYR A 479 -18.43 -15.15 -8.51
CA TYR A 479 -18.08 -16.37 -9.25
C TYR A 479 -17.11 -16.08 -10.39
N ALA A 480 -17.38 -15.06 -11.21
CA ALA A 480 -16.50 -14.67 -12.31
C ALA A 480 -15.10 -14.25 -11.81
N LEU A 481 -15.04 -13.47 -10.73
CA LEU A 481 -13.77 -13.08 -10.11
C LEU A 481 -12.99 -14.29 -9.54
N ALA A 482 -13.68 -15.18 -8.83
CA ALA A 482 -13.09 -16.36 -8.23
C ALA A 482 -12.53 -17.32 -9.30
N ILE A 483 -13.27 -17.54 -10.39
CA ILE A 483 -12.78 -18.31 -11.55
C ILE A 483 -11.56 -17.66 -12.18
N GLY A 484 -11.61 -16.34 -12.41
CA GLY A 484 -10.50 -15.60 -12.96
C GLY A 484 -9.24 -15.74 -12.12
N TYR A 485 -9.36 -15.63 -10.79
CA TYR A 485 -8.25 -15.83 -9.88
C TYR A 485 -7.77 -17.29 -9.83
N ALA A 486 -8.67 -18.27 -9.79
CA ALA A 486 -8.32 -19.69 -9.80
C ALA A 486 -7.50 -20.06 -11.05
N GLY A 487 -7.87 -19.54 -12.22
CA GLY A 487 -7.11 -19.71 -13.46
C GLY A 487 -5.68 -19.16 -13.34
N LYS A 488 -5.54 -17.93 -12.82
CA LYS A 488 -4.22 -17.30 -12.61
C LYS A 488 -3.37 -18.02 -11.55
N LEU A 489 -3.99 -18.53 -10.48
CA LEU A 489 -3.30 -19.28 -9.44
C LEU A 489 -2.71 -20.59 -9.99
N ARG A 490 -3.46 -21.28 -10.86
CA ARG A 490 -3.01 -22.52 -11.52
C ARG A 490 -1.80 -22.26 -12.43
N THR A 491 -1.78 -21.15 -13.17
CA THR A 491 -0.62 -20.80 -14.02
C THR A 491 0.63 -20.48 -13.21
N HIS A 492 0.49 -19.92 -12.01
CA HIS A 492 1.62 -19.62 -11.10
C HIS A 492 2.08 -20.82 -10.25
N LYS A 493 1.42 -21.98 -10.32
CA LYS A 493 1.74 -23.16 -9.49
C LYS A 493 3.14 -23.71 -9.75
N SER A 494 3.68 -23.53 -10.96
CA SER A 494 5.04 -23.92 -11.35
C SER A 494 6.14 -23.11 -10.65
N GLU A 495 5.85 -21.90 -10.19
CA GLU A 495 6.79 -21.05 -9.46
C GLU A 495 6.81 -21.31 -7.95
N MET A 496 5.88 -22.12 -7.44
CA MET A 496 5.78 -22.44 -6.02
C MET A 496 6.77 -23.52 -5.64
N ILE A 497 7.42 -23.36 -4.48
CA ILE A 497 8.41 -24.30 -3.96
C ILE A 497 7.94 -24.99 -2.67
N PRO A 498 8.43 -26.21 -2.41
CA PRO A 498 8.20 -26.89 -1.13
C PRO A 498 8.72 -26.05 0.06
N GLU A 499 8.05 -26.17 1.20
CA GLU A 499 8.38 -25.40 2.41
C GLU A 499 9.85 -25.55 2.84
N GLY A 500 10.40 -26.78 2.81
CA GLY A 500 11.80 -27.03 3.16
C GLY A 500 12.83 -26.40 2.20
N MET A 501 12.42 -26.08 0.96
CA MET A 501 13.24 -25.31 0.02
C MET A 501 13.12 -23.82 0.26
N PHE A 502 11.99 -23.34 0.80
CA PHE A 502 11.73 -21.93 1.10
C PHE A 502 12.48 -21.45 2.34
N HIS A 503 12.61 -22.30 3.37
CA HIS A 503 13.43 -22.08 4.55
C HIS A 503 13.82 -23.43 5.17
N ARG A 504 15.02 -23.52 5.75
CA ARG A 504 15.57 -24.74 6.35
C ARG A 504 15.15 -24.79 7.82
N LYS A 505 14.22 -25.68 8.17
CA LYS A 505 13.96 -25.98 9.59
C LYS A 505 15.21 -26.62 10.20
N ALA A 506 15.61 -26.17 11.39
CA ALA A 506 16.62 -26.89 12.16
C ALA A 506 16.14 -28.35 12.33
N PRO A 507 17.03 -29.35 12.23
CA PRO A 507 16.63 -30.73 12.45
C PRO A 507 16.09 -30.83 13.88
N ASP A 508 14.84 -31.30 14.02
CA ASP A 508 14.27 -31.62 15.31
C ASP A 508 15.24 -32.58 16.02
N SER A 509 15.64 -32.22 17.24
CA SER A 509 16.51 -33.04 18.11
C SER A 509 15.88 -34.38 18.53
N LYS A 510 14.77 -34.78 17.87
CA LYS A 510 14.12 -36.08 18.02
C LYS A 510 14.58 -37.14 17.00
N ASP A 511 15.21 -36.75 15.89
CA ASP A 511 15.62 -37.71 14.84
C ASP A 511 17.07 -38.24 14.98
N LYS A 512 17.80 -37.83 16.02
CA LYS A 512 19.14 -38.40 16.31
C LYS A 512 19.12 -39.73 17.08
N MET A 513 17.96 -40.27 17.42
CA MET A 513 17.86 -41.51 18.19
C MET A 513 17.55 -42.77 17.35
N ASN A 514 17.34 -42.65 16.04
CA ASN A 514 16.97 -43.78 15.16
C ASN A 514 17.99 -44.13 14.06
N VAL A 515 19.26 -43.72 14.16
CA VAL A 515 20.30 -44.04 13.15
C VAL A 515 21.46 -44.86 13.73
N ILE A 516 21.30 -45.48 14.91
CA ILE A 516 22.27 -46.46 15.43
C ILE A 516 21.56 -47.79 15.71
N SER A 517 21.06 -48.45 14.67
CA SER A 517 20.79 -49.89 14.73
C SER A 517 20.49 -50.49 13.35
N THR A 518 21.41 -50.34 12.39
CA THR A 518 21.52 -51.27 11.26
C THR A 518 22.95 -51.26 10.75
N ASN A 519 23.75 -52.20 11.27
CA ASN A 519 24.76 -53.00 10.57
C ASN A 519 25.75 -53.54 11.60
N THR A 520 25.66 -54.83 11.93
CA THR A 520 26.66 -55.84 11.51
C THR A 520 26.14 -57.21 11.97
N SER A 521 25.84 -58.09 11.02
CA SER A 521 25.58 -59.51 11.26
C SER A 521 26.88 -60.31 11.19
N GLN A 522 26.88 -61.48 11.86
CA GLN A 522 27.78 -62.64 11.75
C GLN A 522 28.82 -62.82 12.88
N ASN A 523 28.53 -63.71 13.84
CA ASN A 523 29.03 -65.10 13.83
C ASN A 523 28.55 -65.90 15.04
N ALA A 524 28.26 -67.19 14.82
CA ALA A 524 27.85 -68.17 15.82
C ALA A 524 29.07 -68.84 16.46
N THR A 525 29.05 -69.10 17.78
CA THR A 525 29.14 -70.44 18.43
C THR A 525 29.29 -70.37 19.96
N SER A 526 28.51 -71.21 20.65
CA SER A 526 28.83 -72.02 21.84
C SER A 526 28.92 -71.43 23.27
N GLN A 527 28.07 -72.05 24.11
CA GLN A 527 28.29 -72.59 25.47
C GLN A 527 28.01 -71.75 26.75
N ALA A 528 26.99 -72.24 27.46
CA ALA A 528 26.99 -72.76 28.85
C ALA A 528 26.93 -71.81 30.06
N ASP A 529 25.72 -71.81 30.67
CA ASP A 529 25.38 -72.19 32.06
C ASP A 529 25.84 -71.41 33.31
N ILE A 530 24.98 -71.53 34.33
CA ILE A 530 25.11 -71.25 35.79
C ILE A 530 24.73 -69.81 36.23
N LYS A 531 23.89 -69.52 37.23
CA LYS A 531 22.79 -70.17 38.01
C LYS A 531 22.42 -69.16 39.12
N GLN A 532 21.16 -69.20 39.56
CA GLN A 532 20.66 -69.01 40.96
C GLN A 532 20.93 -67.64 41.63
N GLU A 533 20.10 -67.07 42.52
CA GLU A 533 18.95 -67.44 43.36
C GLU A 533 18.35 -66.08 43.83
N VAL A 534 17.03 -65.84 43.81
CA VAL A 534 15.98 -66.22 44.80
C VAL A 534 16.00 -65.36 46.08
N ASP A 535 14.81 -64.81 46.37
CA ASP A 535 14.23 -64.47 47.68
C ASP A 535 14.70 -63.23 48.46
N GLU A 536 13.84 -62.46 49.16
CA GLU A 536 12.37 -62.39 49.31
C GLU A 536 12.09 -61.22 50.28
N LYS A 537 10.79 -60.88 50.42
CA LYS A 537 10.12 -60.20 51.55
C LYS A 537 10.14 -58.68 51.65
N GLU A 538 9.06 -58.02 52.07
CA GLU A 538 7.61 -58.28 52.14
C GLU A 538 6.99 -56.93 52.55
N VAL A 539 5.84 -56.57 51.94
CA VAL A 539 4.54 -56.20 52.55
C VAL A 539 4.56 -55.25 53.78
N THR A 540 3.85 -54.11 53.78
CA THR A 540 2.44 -53.97 54.23
C THR A 540 2.00 -52.51 54.06
N SER A 541 0.88 -52.26 53.34
CA SER A 541 -0.44 -51.78 53.83
C SER A 541 -0.45 -50.26 54.17
N GLU A 542 -1.47 -49.43 53.94
CA GLU A 542 -2.91 -49.61 53.84
C GLU A 542 -3.52 -48.29 53.29
N LYS A 543 -4.65 -48.35 52.55
CA LYS A 543 -5.57 -47.21 52.34
C LYS A 543 -6.66 -47.26 53.43
N PRO A 544 -7.42 -46.18 53.66
CA PRO A 544 -8.77 -46.19 53.08
C PRO A 544 -9.33 -44.83 52.64
N VAL A 545 -10.46 -44.94 51.94
CA VAL A 545 -11.34 -43.93 51.31
C VAL A 545 -12.49 -43.58 52.26
N THR A 546 -13.05 -42.35 52.20
CA THR A 546 -14.52 -42.08 52.15
C THR A 546 -14.87 -40.59 51.98
N GLN A 547 -16.08 -40.36 51.46
CA GLN A 547 -16.71 -39.14 50.94
C GLN A 547 -17.23 -38.18 52.05
N ASP A 548 -17.37 -36.89 51.74
CA ASP A 548 -18.65 -36.13 51.60
C ASP A 548 -18.60 -34.62 52.00
N GLU A 549 -19.44 -33.85 51.28
CA GLU A 549 -20.11 -32.57 51.60
C GLU A 549 -19.42 -31.17 51.63
N LYS A 550 -20.03 -30.28 50.79
CA LYS A 550 -20.48 -28.87 51.00
C LYS A 550 -19.48 -27.73 51.32
N THR A 551 -19.46 -26.71 50.45
CA THR A 551 -19.90 -25.28 50.65
C THR A 551 -19.51 -24.42 49.42
N LYS A 552 -20.46 -23.87 48.64
CA LYS A 552 -21.04 -22.50 48.66
C LYS A 552 -20.02 -21.34 48.74
N THR A 553 -19.88 -20.57 47.66
CA THR A 553 -20.35 -19.15 47.55
C THR A 553 -20.35 -18.65 46.11
N SER A 554 -21.22 -17.69 45.86
CA SER A 554 -21.89 -17.27 44.63
C SER A 554 -21.84 -15.75 44.49
N GLU A 555 -21.92 -15.23 43.26
CA GLU A 555 -22.51 -13.92 42.88
C GLU A 555 -22.83 -13.99 41.36
N SER A 556 -24.06 -14.32 40.93
CA SER A 556 -25.21 -13.47 40.54
C SER A 556 -24.85 -12.36 39.51
N VAL A 557 -25.47 -12.27 38.34
CA VAL A 557 -26.84 -11.73 38.11
C VAL A 557 -27.51 -12.36 36.88
N GLN A 558 -28.79 -12.78 37.00
CA GLN A 558 -29.72 -12.89 35.88
C GLN A 558 -31.08 -12.28 36.21
N VAL A 559 -31.60 -11.68 35.15
CA VAL A 559 -32.88 -11.02 34.85
C VAL A 559 -34.11 -11.79 35.34
N ASN A 560 -35.12 -11.06 35.84
CA ASN A 560 -36.49 -11.56 36.05
C ASN A 560 -37.39 -11.15 34.87
N ASP A 561 -38.12 -12.13 34.35
CA ASP A 561 -39.35 -11.97 33.55
C ASP A 561 -40.56 -11.68 34.45
N VAL A 562 -41.52 -10.91 33.92
CA VAL A 562 -42.94 -11.00 34.27
C VAL A 562 -43.76 -10.76 32.99
N GLU A 563 -44.42 -11.81 32.50
CA GLU A 563 -45.63 -11.73 31.66
C GLU A 563 -46.83 -11.42 32.56
N ASP A 564 -47.82 -10.65 32.08
CA ASP A 564 -49.11 -11.24 31.69
C ASP A 564 -50.12 -10.23 31.09
N SER A 565 -51.08 -10.80 30.37
CA SER A 565 -52.46 -10.34 30.07
C SER A 565 -52.81 -9.86 28.65
N LYS A 566 -53.52 -10.78 27.97
CA LYS A 566 -54.28 -10.69 26.72
C LYS A 566 -55.46 -9.73 26.79
N SER A 567 -55.81 -9.09 25.68
CA SER A 567 -57.20 -8.95 25.22
C SER A 567 -57.30 -8.72 23.70
N THR A 568 -58.47 -9.03 23.16
CA THR A 568 -58.75 -9.50 21.80
C THR A 568 -59.67 -8.51 21.07
N SER A 569 -59.48 -8.26 19.76
CA SER A 569 -60.52 -8.00 18.71
C SER A 569 -59.86 -7.35 17.47
N LYS A 570 -59.80 -8.02 16.30
CA LYS A 570 -60.76 -8.11 15.18
C LYS A 570 -61.07 -6.81 14.41
N GLN A 571 -60.58 -6.83 13.16
CA GLN A 571 -61.23 -6.48 11.88
C GLN A 571 -61.30 -5.04 11.34
N SER A 572 -60.91 -4.98 10.05
CA SER A 572 -61.43 -4.13 8.94
C SER A 572 -61.10 -2.64 8.99
N SER A 573 -60.92 -1.90 7.89
CA SER A 573 -60.70 -2.10 6.45
C SER A 573 -60.55 -0.68 5.86
N SER A 574 -59.98 -0.60 4.65
CA SER A 574 -60.29 0.41 3.60
C SER A 574 -59.90 1.89 3.75
N GLN A 575 -58.93 2.26 2.90
CA GLN A 575 -59.02 3.25 1.79
C GLN A 575 -58.89 4.78 1.99
N SER A 576 -58.31 5.36 0.93
CA SER A 576 -58.27 6.75 0.41
C SER A 576 -57.26 7.70 1.08
N ILE A 577 -56.20 8.17 0.40
CA ILE A 577 -56.09 9.07 -0.79
C ILE A 577 -56.63 10.48 -0.52
N ALA A 578 -55.70 11.43 -0.35
CA ALA A 578 -55.69 12.81 -0.88
C ALA A 578 -54.40 13.48 -0.33
N SER A 579 -53.34 13.71 -1.12
CA SER A 579 -53.10 14.89 -1.97
C SER A 579 -53.36 16.23 -1.27
N GLU A 580 -52.30 16.94 -0.89
CA GLU A 580 -52.30 18.40 -0.96
C GLU A 580 -50.88 18.95 -1.19
N LYS A 581 -50.83 19.88 -2.15
CA LYS A 581 -49.69 20.67 -2.60
C LYS A 581 -49.56 21.93 -1.74
N SER A 582 -48.44 22.64 -1.97
CA SER A 582 -48.16 24.06 -1.68
C SER A 582 -47.53 24.30 -0.30
N SER A 583 -46.57 25.19 -0.08
CA SER A 583 -45.81 26.13 -0.92
C SER A 583 -44.81 26.87 -0.01
N SER A 584 -43.62 27.17 -0.53
CA SER A 584 -42.77 28.35 -0.29
C SER A 584 -42.90 29.21 0.99
N THR A 585 -41.79 29.40 1.72
CA THR A 585 -41.25 30.68 2.27
C THR A 585 -39.96 30.32 3.03
N SER A 586 -38.74 30.64 2.58
CA SER A 586 -37.99 31.91 2.67
C SER A 586 -37.94 32.56 4.07
N LEU A 587 -36.76 33.15 4.36
CA LEU A 587 -36.28 33.87 5.56
C LEU A 587 -35.41 32.96 6.46
N LYS A 588 -34.17 33.31 6.82
CA LYS A 588 -33.43 34.58 6.71
C LYS A 588 -31.93 34.29 6.82
#